data_AF-A0A8H3AYF3-F1
#
_entry.id   AF-A0A8H3AYF3-F1
#
_cell.length_a   1.000
_cell.length_b   1.000
_cell.length_c   1.000
_cell.angle_alpha   90.00
_cell.angle_beta   90.00
_cell.angle_gamma   90.00
#
_symmetry.space_group_name_H-M   'P 1'
#
loop_
_entity.id
_entity.type
_entity.pdbx_description
1 polymer ?
#
loop_
_entity_poly.entity_id
_entity_poly.type
_entity_poly.pdbx_seq_one_letter_code
_entity_poly.pdbx_strand_id
1 'polypeptide(L)'
;MGVTCKHVLKNTKTRHQHASRDIGQASEQIRVCGMQRFQQLLTSSSDLIGSNLDEIIRLATEVVRLANAPDGERDERALGKKMHKLNEVKEHNAELEKWLKEITLNFSDMGRRNIGYSHWAPPISTDIDENNFTLDVGTFALYASKFKDVFMGNLVDLGNKWTHSELNAMFWPNPAGRSGAKFATNMLHRIMGVVEKEHMATPNDIDENGDASYTVGKNGNTTHLTIGRYNGLDAYICNEFGRKSIEACIYNWNKRLGPFSNYGDSGSLVWTREGKMLGMIHSGEPKGFSNHVTYATPAWWLIKQILPQYPYADFGRTTW
;
A
#
# COMPACT_ATOMS: atom_id res chain seq x y z
N MET A 1 -2.18 -16.62 4.50
CA MET A 1 -2.99 -15.88 5.50
C MET A 1 -2.80 -14.39 5.25
N GLY A 2 -3.83 -13.58 5.45
CA GLY A 2 -3.72 -12.12 5.46
C GLY A 2 -3.92 -11.54 6.86
N VAL A 3 -3.37 -10.35 7.09
CA VAL A 3 -3.43 -9.59 8.36
C VAL A 3 -3.89 -8.17 8.07
N THR A 4 -4.75 -7.62 8.92
CA THR A 4 -5.22 -6.23 8.88
C THR A 4 -5.68 -5.82 10.29
N CYS A 5 -6.22 -4.61 10.46
CA CYS A 5 -6.83 -4.22 11.73
C CYS A 5 -8.18 -4.92 11.97
N LYS A 6 -8.51 -5.21 13.23
CA LYS A 6 -9.82 -5.77 13.58
C LYS A 6 -10.94 -4.82 13.17
N HIS A 7 -10.80 -3.51 13.42
CA HIS A 7 -11.86 -2.56 13.08
C HIS A 7 -12.12 -2.42 11.58
N VAL A 8 -11.15 -2.84 10.75
CA VAL A 8 -11.32 -2.93 9.29
C VAL A 8 -12.01 -4.24 8.93
N LEU A 9 -11.64 -5.33 9.59
CA LEU A 9 -12.17 -6.66 9.30
C LEU A 9 -13.62 -6.84 9.80
N LYS A 10 -13.93 -6.27 10.97
CA LYS A 10 -15.17 -6.49 11.72
C LYS A 10 -15.68 -5.22 12.36
N ASN A 11 -17.01 -5.15 12.52
CA ASN A 11 -17.64 -4.07 13.28
C ASN A 11 -17.23 -4.14 14.77
N THR A 12 -16.58 -3.08 15.24
CA THR A 12 -16.00 -2.94 16.59
C THR A 12 -17.02 -2.95 17.73
N LYS A 13 -18.33 -2.90 17.43
CA LYS A 13 -19.39 -3.06 18.43
C LYS A 13 -19.41 -4.45 19.08
N THR A 14 -18.73 -5.44 18.51
CA THR A 14 -18.59 -6.78 19.09
C THR A 14 -17.35 -6.86 20.00
N ARG A 15 -17.58 -6.86 21.32
CA ARG A 15 -16.52 -6.98 22.36
C ARG A 15 -15.96 -8.39 22.53
N HIS A 16 -16.52 -9.39 21.84
CA HIS A 16 -16.12 -10.78 21.99
C HIS A 16 -14.91 -11.12 21.12
N GLN A 17 -14.08 -12.04 21.60
CA GLN A 17 -13.05 -12.69 20.81
C GLN A 17 -13.73 -13.49 19.70
N HIS A 18 -13.34 -13.24 18.45
CA HIS A 18 -13.74 -14.11 17.34
C HIS A 18 -12.55 -15.00 17.00
N ALA A 19 -12.73 -16.30 17.15
CA ALA A 19 -11.84 -17.34 16.64
C ALA A 19 -12.73 -18.39 15.96
N SER A 20 -12.64 -18.52 14.64
CA SER A 20 -13.25 -19.66 13.95
C SER A 20 -12.38 -20.88 14.24
N ARG A 21 -12.95 -21.91 14.87
CA ARG A 21 -12.19 -23.12 15.22
C ARG A 21 -12.00 -24.07 14.04
N ASP A 22 -12.79 -23.93 12.97
CA ASP A 22 -12.77 -24.83 11.82
C ASP A 22 -12.97 -24.11 10.48
N ILE A 23 -12.44 -24.72 9.41
CA ILE A 23 -12.74 -24.40 8.01
C ILE A 23 -14.22 -24.71 7.77
N GLY A 24 -15.05 -23.69 7.57
CA GLY A 24 -16.44 -23.85 7.09
C GLY A 24 -17.56 -23.53 8.07
N GLN A 25 -17.30 -23.06 9.30
CA GLN A 25 -18.36 -22.63 10.21
C GLN A 25 -18.51 -21.09 10.18
N ALA A 26 -19.63 -20.58 9.65
CA ALA A 26 -20.13 -19.19 9.73
C ALA A 26 -19.08 -18.05 9.75
N SER A 27 -17.96 -18.21 9.02
CA SER A 27 -16.88 -17.24 9.00
C SER A 27 -17.23 -16.10 8.03
N GLU A 28 -17.19 -14.86 8.52
CA GLU A 28 -17.47 -13.67 7.73
C GLU A 28 -16.56 -13.63 6.50
N GLN A 29 -17.18 -13.50 5.33
CA GLN A 29 -16.49 -13.47 4.04
C GLN A 29 -15.64 -12.20 3.94
N ILE A 30 -14.38 -12.35 3.57
CA ILE A 30 -13.49 -11.23 3.27
C ILE A 30 -13.61 -10.92 1.79
N ARG A 31 -13.89 -9.66 1.49
CA ARG A 31 -14.12 -9.17 0.14
C ARG A 31 -13.06 -8.15 -0.24
N VAL A 32 -12.47 -8.32 -1.42
CA VAL A 32 -11.69 -7.26 -2.05
C VAL A 32 -12.65 -6.25 -2.67
N CYS A 33 -12.50 -4.98 -2.35
CA CYS A 33 -13.34 -3.87 -2.81
C CYS A 33 -14.86 -4.02 -2.48
N GLY A 34 -15.33 -3.15 -1.58
CA GLY A 34 -16.77 -2.88 -1.44
C GLY A 34 -17.37 -2.34 -2.74
N MET A 35 -18.71 -2.33 -2.87
CA MET A 35 -19.36 -1.90 -4.11
C MET A 35 -19.00 -0.46 -4.50
N GLN A 36 -18.99 0.45 -3.53
CA GLN A 36 -18.61 1.85 -3.76
C GLN A 36 -17.17 1.96 -4.30
N ARG A 37 -16.20 1.25 -3.69
CA ARG A 37 -14.81 1.26 -4.15
C ARG A 37 -14.66 0.62 -5.54
N PHE A 38 -15.41 -0.45 -5.81
CA PHE A 38 -15.41 -1.08 -7.12
C PHE A 38 -15.97 -0.13 -8.20
N GLN A 39 -17.07 0.58 -7.92
CA GLN A 39 -17.60 1.58 -8.84
C GLN A 39 -16.60 2.72 -9.08
N GLN A 40 -15.95 3.23 -8.04
CA GLN A 40 -14.89 4.23 -8.20
C GLN A 40 -13.75 3.75 -9.11
N LEU A 41 -13.32 2.49 -8.97
CA LEU A 41 -12.32 1.89 -9.86
C LEU A 41 -12.79 1.88 -11.32
N LEU A 42 -14.03 1.47 -11.57
CA LEU A 42 -14.60 1.44 -12.93
C LEU A 42 -14.71 2.84 -13.52
N THR A 43 -15.16 3.82 -12.74
CA THR A 43 -15.26 5.22 -13.16
C THR A 43 -13.89 5.80 -13.47
N SER A 44 -12.92 5.71 -12.54
CA SER A 44 -11.58 6.26 -12.76
C SER A 44 -10.87 5.62 -13.94
N SER A 45 -11.12 4.34 -14.20
CA SER A 45 -10.56 3.64 -15.37
C SER A 45 -11.21 4.11 -16.67
N SER A 46 -12.53 4.33 -16.67
CA SER A 46 -13.24 4.92 -17.81
C SER A 46 -12.77 6.34 -18.11
N ASP A 47 -12.55 7.16 -17.07
CA ASP A 47 -12.06 8.53 -17.21
C ASP A 47 -10.62 8.56 -17.77
N LEU A 48 -9.78 7.61 -17.36
CA LEU A 48 -8.42 7.45 -17.89
C LEU A 48 -8.45 7.03 -19.37
N ILE A 49 -9.37 6.14 -19.76
CA ILE A 49 -9.57 5.79 -21.17
C ILE A 49 -9.94 7.03 -21.99
N GLY A 50 -10.89 7.83 -21.51
CA GLY A 50 -11.28 9.09 -22.16
C GLY A 50 -10.09 10.05 -22.32
N SER A 51 -9.32 10.23 -21.25
CA SER A 51 -8.12 11.10 -21.26
C SER A 51 -7.05 10.61 -22.24
N ASN A 52 -6.85 9.29 -22.34
CA ASN A 52 -5.92 8.70 -23.30
C ASN A 52 -6.40 8.88 -24.75
N LEU A 53 -7.71 8.80 -25.01
CA LEU A 53 -8.28 9.07 -26.34
C LEU A 53 -8.04 10.52 -26.77
N ASP A 54 -8.24 11.48 -25.87
CA ASP A 54 -7.95 12.90 -26.14
C ASP A 54 -6.45 13.10 -26.47
N GLU A 55 -5.56 12.44 -25.72
CA GLU A 55 -4.12 12.48 -25.98
C GLU A 55 -3.74 11.82 -27.31
N ILE A 56 -4.39 10.71 -27.68
CA ILE A 56 -4.22 10.05 -28.98
C ILE A 56 -4.62 10.99 -30.12
N ILE A 57 -5.75 11.67 -30.01
CA ILE A 57 -6.22 12.65 -31.01
C ILE A 57 -5.23 13.80 -31.13
N ARG A 58 -4.76 14.34 -29.99
CA ARG A 58 -3.77 15.42 -29.95
C ARG A 58 -2.45 15.02 -30.63
N LEU A 59 -1.90 13.86 -30.26
CA LEU A 59 -0.65 13.33 -30.83
C LEU A 59 -0.80 13.01 -32.32
N ALA A 60 -1.91 12.42 -32.75
CA ALA A 60 -2.17 12.15 -34.16
C ALA A 60 -2.21 13.44 -34.99
N THR A 61 -2.86 14.50 -34.46
CA THR A 61 -2.90 15.82 -35.10
C THR A 61 -1.49 16.42 -35.22
N GLU A 62 -0.68 16.32 -34.16
CA GLU A 62 0.72 16.79 -34.18
C GLU A 62 1.58 16.01 -35.18
N VAL A 63 1.41 14.69 -35.27
CA VAL A 63 2.11 13.83 -36.24
C VAL A 63 1.78 14.26 -37.67
N VAL A 64 0.49 14.47 -37.99
CA VAL A 64 0.06 14.94 -39.32
C VAL A 64 0.65 16.32 -39.63
N ARG A 65 0.62 17.25 -38.66
CA ARG A 65 1.19 18.59 -38.82
C ARG A 65 2.70 18.55 -39.11
N LEU A 66 3.45 17.72 -38.38
CA LEU A 66 4.90 17.59 -38.56
C LEU A 66 5.26 16.87 -39.87
N ALA A 67 4.51 15.83 -40.24
CA ALA A 67 4.72 15.10 -41.50
C ALA A 67 4.49 16.00 -42.73
N ASN A 68 3.53 16.93 -42.65
CA ASN A 68 3.21 17.87 -43.72
C ASN A 68 4.06 19.16 -43.68
N ALA A 69 5.01 19.30 -42.75
CA ALA A 69 5.89 20.46 -42.73
C ALA A 69 6.81 20.48 -43.98
N PRO A 70 7.14 21.66 -44.52
CA PRO A 70 8.11 21.79 -45.61
C PRO A 70 9.46 21.13 -45.23
N ASP A 71 10.16 20.56 -46.21
CA ASP A 71 11.38 19.76 -45.96
C ASP A 71 12.48 20.52 -45.20
N GLY A 72 12.54 21.85 -45.32
CA GLY A 72 13.49 22.70 -44.57
C GLY A 72 13.15 22.94 -43.10
N GLU A 73 11.90 22.67 -42.69
CA GLU A 73 11.39 22.88 -41.32
C GLU A 73 10.94 21.57 -40.66
N ARG A 74 11.01 20.44 -41.36
CA ARG A 74 10.59 19.14 -40.85
C ARG A 74 11.59 18.61 -39.83
N ASP A 75 11.17 18.61 -38.56
CA ASP A 75 11.89 17.96 -37.48
C ASP A 75 11.53 16.45 -37.42
N GLU A 76 12.26 15.65 -38.20
CA GLU A 76 12.12 14.18 -38.24
C GLU A 76 12.28 13.53 -36.85
N ARG A 77 13.12 14.11 -35.98
CA ARG A 77 13.32 13.60 -34.62
C ARG A 77 12.09 13.84 -33.76
N ALA A 78 11.48 15.02 -33.85
CA ALA A 78 10.23 15.32 -33.17
C ALA A 78 9.09 14.44 -33.71
N LEU A 79 9.00 14.26 -35.03
CA LEU A 79 8.02 13.38 -35.67
C LEU A 79 8.14 11.94 -35.15
N GLY A 80 9.35 11.38 -35.16
CA GLY A 80 9.62 10.03 -34.64
C GLY A 80 9.23 9.86 -33.17
N LYS A 81 9.57 10.83 -32.31
CA LYS A 81 9.20 10.81 -30.88
C LYS A 81 7.67 10.85 -30.69
N LYS A 82 6.97 11.69 -31.45
CA LYS A 82 5.52 11.83 -31.35
C LYS A 82 4.80 10.59 -31.87
N MET A 83 5.29 9.99 -32.94
CA MET A 83 4.74 8.74 -33.47
C MET A 83 4.96 7.56 -32.52
N HIS A 84 6.14 7.46 -31.90
CA HIS A 84 6.39 6.46 -30.87
C HIS A 84 5.44 6.62 -29.68
N LYS A 85 5.28 7.87 -29.18
CA LYS A 85 4.38 8.12 -28.06
C LYS A 85 2.92 7.85 -28.41
N LEU A 86 2.49 8.18 -29.63
CA LEU A 86 1.15 7.89 -30.13
C LEU A 86 0.85 6.38 -30.09
N ASN A 87 1.80 5.56 -30.54
CA ASN A 87 1.63 4.10 -30.52
C ASN A 87 1.60 3.56 -29.09
N GLU A 88 2.49 4.03 -28.22
CA GLU A 88 2.52 3.64 -26.80
C GLU A 88 1.18 3.93 -26.10
N VAL A 89 0.61 5.13 -26.30
CA VAL A 89 -0.68 5.50 -25.68
C VAL A 89 -1.83 4.67 -26.28
N LYS A 90 -1.81 4.39 -27.59
CA LYS A 90 -2.82 3.52 -28.23
C LYS A 90 -2.79 2.10 -27.68
N GLU A 91 -1.61 1.51 -27.57
CA GLU A 91 -1.44 0.16 -27.04
C GLU A 91 -1.91 0.10 -25.58
N HIS A 92 -1.44 1.04 -24.74
CA HIS A 92 -1.85 1.12 -23.35
C HIS A 92 -3.37 1.31 -23.19
N ASN A 93 -3.99 2.17 -24.01
CA ASN A 93 -5.43 2.40 -23.94
C ASN A 93 -6.23 1.15 -24.33
N ALA A 94 -5.81 0.41 -25.35
CA ALA A 94 -6.44 -0.84 -25.76
C ALA A 94 -6.34 -1.92 -24.68
N GLU A 95 -5.19 -2.01 -24.00
CA GLU A 95 -5.02 -2.90 -22.84
C GLU A 95 -5.94 -2.53 -21.68
N LEU A 96 -6.06 -1.23 -21.38
CA LEU A 96 -6.93 -0.72 -20.32
C LEU A 96 -8.41 -0.97 -20.61
N GLU A 97 -8.86 -0.76 -21.85
CA GLU A 97 -10.22 -1.09 -22.30
C GLU A 97 -10.53 -2.59 -22.15
N LYS A 98 -9.59 -3.44 -22.57
CA LYS A 98 -9.72 -4.90 -22.43
C LYS A 98 -9.80 -5.29 -20.95
N TRP A 99 -8.90 -4.77 -20.13
CA TRP A 99 -8.89 -5.02 -18.69
C TRP A 99 -10.18 -4.56 -18.02
N LEU A 100 -10.67 -3.36 -18.36
CA LEU A 100 -11.91 -2.80 -17.78
C LEU A 100 -13.11 -3.68 -18.12
N LYS A 101 -13.19 -4.18 -19.36
CA LYS A 101 -14.23 -5.12 -19.80
C LYS A 101 -14.15 -6.43 -19.03
N GLU A 102 -12.95 -7.00 -18.86
CA GLU A 102 -12.74 -8.24 -18.11
C GLU A 102 -13.12 -8.10 -16.64
N ILE A 103 -12.69 -7.01 -15.99
CA ILE A 103 -13.02 -6.74 -14.58
C ILE A 103 -14.52 -6.50 -14.40
N THR A 104 -15.14 -5.72 -15.28
CA THR A 104 -16.58 -5.48 -15.22
C THR A 104 -17.36 -6.78 -15.36
N LEU A 105 -17.02 -7.64 -16.33
CA LEU A 105 -17.72 -8.90 -16.55
C LEU A 105 -17.51 -9.89 -15.39
N ASN A 106 -16.28 -10.01 -14.91
CA ASN A 106 -15.91 -11.08 -13.98
C ASN A 106 -16.07 -10.71 -12.51
N PHE A 107 -16.03 -9.42 -12.17
CA PHE A 107 -16.01 -8.96 -10.78
C PHE A 107 -17.18 -8.06 -10.40
N SER A 108 -18.17 -7.81 -11.27
CA SER A 108 -19.40 -7.07 -10.89
C SER A 108 -20.18 -7.77 -9.76
N ASP A 109 -20.24 -9.10 -9.81
CA ASP A 109 -20.80 -9.91 -8.73
C ASP A 109 -19.93 -9.82 -7.48
N MET A 110 -20.55 -9.36 -6.38
CA MET A 110 -19.90 -9.25 -5.06
C MET A 110 -19.34 -10.58 -4.55
N GLY A 111 -19.98 -11.70 -4.84
CA GLY A 111 -19.54 -13.04 -4.42
C GLY A 111 -18.21 -13.43 -5.07
N ARG A 112 -18.00 -13.03 -6.33
CA ARG A 112 -16.74 -13.28 -7.05
C ARG A 112 -15.57 -12.47 -6.50
N ARG A 113 -15.86 -11.37 -5.79
CA ARG A 113 -14.89 -10.55 -5.06
C ARG A 113 -14.57 -11.07 -3.66
N ASN A 114 -15.22 -12.13 -3.20
CA ASN A 114 -14.83 -12.76 -1.94
C ASN A 114 -13.48 -13.48 -2.13
N ILE A 115 -12.48 -13.10 -1.34
CA ILE A 115 -11.10 -13.59 -1.44
C ILE A 115 -10.73 -14.57 -0.31
N GLY A 116 -11.59 -14.69 0.69
CA GLY A 116 -11.29 -15.46 1.89
C GLY A 116 -12.34 -15.32 2.97
N TYR A 117 -11.96 -15.64 4.19
CA TYR A 117 -12.82 -15.54 5.36
C TYR A 117 -12.05 -15.17 6.63
N SER A 118 -12.68 -14.42 7.53
CA SER A 118 -12.11 -14.04 8.83
C SER A 118 -11.80 -15.29 9.65
N HIS A 119 -10.63 -15.32 10.29
CA HIS A 119 -10.19 -16.46 11.07
C HIS A 119 -10.01 -16.11 12.56
N TRP A 120 -9.23 -15.07 12.88
CA TRP A 120 -9.00 -14.64 14.27
C TRP A 120 -8.98 -13.11 14.39
N ALA A 121 -9.72 -12.57 15.35
CA ALA A 121 -9.81 -11.13 15.64
C ALA A 121 -10.10 -10.90 17.15
N PRO A 122 -9.07 -10.80 18.01
CA PRO A 122 -9.22 -10.60 19.44
C PRO A 122 -9.82 -9.21 19.77
N PRO A 123 -10.35 -8.96 20.98
CA PRO A 123 -10.78 -7.63 21.37
C PRO A 123 -9.66 -6.58 21.20
N ILE A 124 -10.02 -5.38 20.75
CA ILE A 124 -9.06 -4.27 20.69
C ILE A 124 -8.70 -3.91 22.14
N SER A 125 -7.41 -3.99 22.48
CA SER A 125 -6.90 -3.72 23.82
C SER A 125 -5.52 -3.11 23.77
N THR A 126 -5.19 -2.28 24.75
CA THR A 126 -3.85 -1.75 25.02
C THR A 126 -3.20 -2.45 26.23
N ASP A 127 -4.02 -3.19 26.99
CA ASP A 127 -3.60 -3.95 28.18
C ASP A 127 -3.31 -5.39 27.75
N ILE A 128 -2.12 -5.58 27.18
CA ILE A 128 -1.63 -6.86 26.67
C ILE A 128 -0.32 -7.24 27.37
N ASP A 129 0.61 -6.29 27.43
CA ASP A 129 1.89 -6.44 28.11
C ASP A 129 2.46 -5.07 28.50
N GLU A 130 3.66 -5.06 29.05
CA GLU A 130 4.38 -3.86 29.51
C GLU A 130 4.65 -2.81 28.42
N ASN A 131 4.59 -3.18 27.14
CA ASN A 131 4.84 -2.25 26.04
C ASN A 131 3.63 -1.34 25.78
N ASN A 132 2.43 -1.71 26.24
CA ASN A 132 1.19 -0.93 26.05
C ASN A 132 0.88 -0.57 24.58
N PHE A 133 1.31 -1.37 23.61
CA PHE A 133 0.90 -1.20 22.22
C PHE A 133 -0.57 -1.59 22.03
N THR A 134 -1.27 -0.94 21.09
CA THR A 134 -2.65 -1.32 20.76
C THR A 134 -2.68 -2.61 19.95
N LEU A 135 -3.34 -3.65 20.48
CA LEU A 135 -3.69 -4.87 19.74
C LEU A 135 -4.97 -4.67 18.94
N ASP A 136 -4.85 -4.07 17.77
CA ASP A 136 -5.92 -3.97 16.79
C ASP A 136 -5.62 -4.84 15.57
N VAL A 137 -5.93 -6.13 15.68
CA VAL A 137 -5.54 -7.12 14.68
C VAL A 137 -6.70 -8.04 14.29
N GLY A 138 -6.78 -8.30 12.99
CA GLY A 138 -7.66 -9.28 12.37
C GLY A 138 -6.86 -10.08 11.36
N THR A 139 -7.02 -11.39 11.39
CA THR A 139 -6.41 -12.33 10.45
C THR A 139 -7.49 -13.04 9.65
N PHE A 140 -7.17 -13.36 8.41
CA PHE A 140 -8.09 -14.03 7.50
C PHE A 140 -7.36 -15.06 6.63
N ALA A 141 -8.07 -16.15 6.32
CA ALA A 141 -7.62 -17.15 5.39
C ALA A 141 -7.98 -16.73 3.97
N LEU A 142 -7.08 -16.97 3.00
CA LEU A 142 -7.32 -16.73 1.58
C LEU A 142 -7.84 -18.01 0.92
N TYR A 143 -8.72 -17.87 -0.07
CA TYR A 143 -9.16 -19.01 -0.87
C TYR A 143 -8.04 -19.50 -1.79
N ALA A 144 -7.58 -20.73 -1.56
CA ALA A 144 -6.53 -21.34 -2.38
C ALA A 144 -6.87 -21.35 -3.88
N SER A 145 -8.13 -21.56 -4.23
CA SER A 145 -8.62 -21.53 -5.62
C SER A 145 -8.42 -20.19 -6.33
N LYS A 146 -8.17 -19.09 -5.61
CA LYS A 146 -7.93 -17.76 -6.18
C LYS A 146 -6.47 -17.34 -6.18
N PHE A 147 -5.66 -17.91 -5.29
CA PHE A 147 -4.30 -17.42 -5.03
C PHE A 147 -3.21 -18.45 -5.27
N LYS A 148 -3.48 -19.76 -5.18
CA LYS A 148 -2.44 -20.80 -5.21
C LYS A 148 -1.55 -20.71 -6.45
N ASP A 149 -2.14 -20.54 -7.62
CA ASP A 149 -1.41 -20.54 -8.90
C ASP A 149 -0.80 -19.18 -9.27
N VAL A 150 -1.14 -18.12 -8.53
CA VAL A 150 -0.72 -16.73 -8.80
C VAL A 150 0.03 -16.09 -7.62
N PHE A 151 0.29 -16.85 -6.55
CA PHE A 151 0.94 -16.33 -5.35
C PHE A 151 2.43 -16.07 -5.59
N MET A 152 2.86 -14.85 -5.34
CA MET A 152 4.25 -14.41 -5.53
C MET A 152 4.93 -13.97 -4.22
N GLY A 153 4.30 -14.28 -3.09
CA GLY A 153 4.69 -13.79 -1.76
C GLY A 153 4.17 -12.37 -1.46
N ASN A 154 4.75 -11.77 -0.42
CA ASN A 154 4.43 -10.40 -0.01
C ASN A 154 5.13 -9.39 -0.93
N LEU A 155 4.37 -8.88 -1.90
CA LEU A 155 4.80 -7.83 -2.83
C LEU A 155 3.92 -6.60 -2.67
N VAL A 156 4.54 -5.43 -2.79
CA VAL A 156 3.85 -4.14 -2.90
C VAL A 156 4.06 -3.62 -4.31
N ASP A 157 2.97 -3.37 -5.01
CA ASP A 157 3.00 -2.60 -6.26
C ASP A 157 3.22 -1.12 -5.92
N LEU A 158 4.32 -0.55 -6.42
CA LEU A 158 4.67 0.86 -6.25
C LEU A 158 3.91 1.77 -7.24
N GLY A 159 3.24 1.18 -8.22
CA GLY A 159 2.41 1.86 -9.20
C GLY A 159 3.20 2.83 -10.09
N ASN A 160 2.47 3.79 -10.66
CA ASN A 160 2.99 4.77 -11.63
C ASN A 160 2.91 6.23 -11.13
N LYS A 161 2.57 6.44 -9.86
CA LYS A 161 2.48 7.78 -9.25
C LYS A 161 3.83 8.52 -9.28
N TRP A 162 4.92 7.77 -9.14
CA TRP A 162 6.28 8.27 -9.12
C TRP A 162 7.12 7.49 -10.12
N THR A 163 8.02 8.19 -10.79
CA THR A 163 9.03 7.54 -11.62
C THR A 163 10.02 6.76 -10.74
N HIS A 164 10.71 5.80 -11.35
CA HIS A 164 11.76 5.04 -10.69
C HIS A 164 12.84 5.94 -10.06
N SER A 165 13.22 7.02 -10.76
CA SER A 165 14.21 7.98 -10.28
C SER A 165 13.70 8.79 -9.08
N GLU A 166 12.44 9.19 -9.08
CA GLU A 166 11.83 9.91 -7.95
C GLU A 166 11.73 9.01 -6.72
N LEU A 167 11.31 7.74 -6.87
CA LEU A 167 11.29 6.79 -5.77
C LEU A 167 12.68 6.55 -5.21
N ASN A 168 13.70 6.37 -6.06
CA ASN A 168 15.08 6.22 -5.59
C ASN A 168 15.55 7.46 -4.83
N ALA A 169 15.23 8.67 -5.31
CA ALA A 169 15.61 9.90 -4.62
C ALA A 169 14.89 10.08 -3.27
N MET A 170 13.66 9.58 -3.15
CA MET A 170 12.91 9.63 -1.90
C MET A 170 13.37 8.56 -0.90
N PHE A 171 13.55 7.30 -1.31
CA PHE A 171 13.99 6.22 -0.41
C PHE A 171 15.49 6.23 -0.09
N TRP A 172 16.31 6.89 -0.91
CA TRP A 172 17.73 7.17 -0.63
C TRP A 172 17.96 8.69 -0.60
N PRO A 173 17.55 9.37 0.49
CA PRO A 173 17.64 10.82 0.57
C PRO A 173 19.10 11.32 0.50
N ASN A 174 20.06 10.57 1.04
CA ASN A 174 21.48 10.87 0.92
C ASN A 174 22.01 10.61 -0.52
N PRO A 175 22.53 11.63 -1.24
CA PRO A 175 23.06 11.47 -2.58
C PRO A 175 24.14 10.39 -2.73
N ALA A 176 24.97 10.18 -1.70
CA ALA A 176 26.01 9.15 -1.72
C ALA A 176 25.43 7.73 -1.83
N GLY A 177 24.19 7.52 -1.37
CA GLY A 177 23.51 6.23 -1.40
C GLY A 177 22.65 5.97 -2.65
N ARG A 178 22.49 6.97 -3.55
CA ARG A 178 21.53 6.91 -4.68
C ARG A 178 22.00 6.09 -5.88
N SER A 179 23.26 5.70 -5.94
CA SER A 179 23.79 4.93 -7.08
C SER A 179 23.32 3.46 -7.06
N GLY A 180 23.14 2.90 -8.26
CA GLY A 180 22.72 1.51 -8.48
C GLY A 180 21.20 1.33 -8.63
N ALA A 181 20.79 0.20 -9.22
CA ALA A 181 19.39 -0.21 -9.28
C ALA A 181 18.92 -0.59 -7.87
N LYS A 182 17.95 0.15 -7.33
CA LYS A 182 17.43 -0.07 -5.97
C LYS A 182 16.10 -0.81 -5.98
N PHE A 183 15.11 -0.24 -6.66
CA PHE A 183 13.86 -0.94 -6.95
C PHE A 183 13.99 -1.79 -8.21
N ALA A 184 13.13 -2.78 -8.36
CA ALA A 184 13.02 -3.53 -9.60
C ALA A 184 12.36 -2.68 -10.70
N THR A 185 12.69 -2.94 -11.95
CA THR A 185 12.13 -2.21 -13.11
C THR A 185 10.63 -2.43 -13.29
N ASN A 186 10.10 -3.54 -12.79
CA ASN A 186 8.67 -3.84 -12.78
C ASN A 186 7.90 -3.15 -11.65
N MET A 187 8.56 -2.32 -10.82
CA MET A 187 7.93 -1.55 -9.73
C MET A 187 7.25 -2.42 -8.66
N LEU A 188 7.60 -3.71 -8.58
CA LEU A 188 7.15 -4.60 -7.51
C LEU A 188 8.23 -4.68 -6.42
N HIS A 189 7.90 -4.21 -5.22
CA HIS A 189 8.79 -4.23 -4.06
C HIS A 189 8.50 -5.43 -3.17
N ARG A 190 9.53 -6.20 -2.81
CA ARG A 190 9.38 -7.37 -1.95
C ARG A 190 9.42 -6.97 -0.49
N ILE A 191 8.44 -7.44 0.26
CA ILE A 191 8.41 -7.33 1.71
C ILE A 191 8.91 -8.64 2.30
N MET A 192 10.01 -8.55 3.05
CA MET A 192 10.65 -9.69 3.70
C MET A 192 11.26 -9.26 5.02
N GLY A 193 10.96 -10.04 6.07
CA GLY A 193 11.45 -9.77 7.41
C GLY A 193 10.76 -8.59 8.09
N VAL A 194 11.24 -8.29 9.29
CA VAL A 194 10.67 -7.29 10.19
C VAL A 194 11.80 -6.43 10.77
N VAL A 195 11.51 -5.16 11.04
CA VAL A 195 12.43 -4.31 11.81
C VAL A 195 12.47 -4.83 13.24
N GLU A 196 13.67 -5.13 13.73
CA GLU A 196 13.90 -5.65 15.08
C GLU A 196 13.57 -4.61 16.15
N LYS A 197 13.27 -5.05 17.37
CA LYS A 197 12.87 -4.17 18.47
C LYS A 197 13.94 -3.09 18.75
N GLU A 198 15.20 -3.50 18.74
CA GLU A 198 16.36 -2.65 19.00
C GLU A 198 16.50 -1.57 17.92
N HIS A 199 16.25 -1.97 16.67
CA HIS A 199 16.29 -1.10 15.50
C HIS A 199 15.06 -0.18 15.37
N MET A 200 13.93 -0.51 16.01
CA MET A 200 12.83 0.43 16.18
C MET A 200 13.20 1.55 17.15
N ALA A 201 13.82 1.22 18.29
CA ALA A 201 14.25 2.22 19.28
C ALA A 201 15.44 3.07 18.79
N THR A 202 16.31 2.49 17.97
CA THR A 202 17.46 3.20 17.38
C THR A 202 17.60 2.78 15.92
N PRO A 203 17.00 3.54 14.99
CA PRO A 203 17.09 3.24 13.56
C PRO A 203 18.54 3.09 13.11
N ASN A 204 18.80 2.05 12.30
CA ASN A 204 20.12 1.79 11.70
C ASN A 204 20.23 2.27 10.24
N ASP A 205 19.34 3.17 9.84
CA ASP A 205 19.36 3.87 8.57
C ASP A 205 19.48 5.37 8.85
N ILE A 206 19.82 6.16 7.82
CA ILE A 206 20.06 7.59 7.97
C ILE A 206 19.24 8.42 6.98
N ASP A 207 18.82 9.59 7.40
CA ASP A 207 18.14 10.57 6.56
C ASP A 207 19.10 11.44 5.72
N GLU A 208 18.57 12.47 5.06
CA GLU A 208 19.38 13.44 4.31
C GLU A 208 20.41 14.21 5.15
N ASN A 209 20.20 14.34 6.46
CA ASN A 209 21.05 15.10 7.39
C ASN A 209 22.08 14.20 8.08
N GLY A 210 21.97 12.88 7.91
CA GLY A 210 22.81 11.89 8.60
C GLY A 210 22.25 11.45 9.96
N ASP A 211 21.03 11.84 10.29
CA ASP A 211 20.36 11.47 11.54
C ASP A 211 19.73 10.08 11.41
N ALA A 212 19.74 9.31 12.51
CA ALA A 212 19.18 7.96 12.57
C ALA A 212 17.67 7.96 12.29
N SER A 213 17.25 7.41 11.15
CA SER A 213 15.86 7.42 10.70
C SER A 213 15.64 6.44 9.55
N TYR A 214 14.47 5.80 9.51
CA TYR A 214 14.01 5.07 8.34
C TYR A 214 13.18 5.95 7.42
N THR A 215 13.49 5.89 6.13
CA THR A 215 12.49 6.24 5.11
C THR A 215 11.54 5.07 4.92
N VAL A 216 10.25 5.33 5.06
CA VAL A 216 9.21 4.30 5.04
C VAL A 216 8.21 4.52 3.92
N GLY A 217 7.70 3.42 3.38
CA GLY A 217 6.62 3.41 2.41
C GLY A 217 5.39 2.68 2.93
N LYS A 218 4.25 3.01 2.35
CA LYS A 218 2.98 2.30 2.55
C LYS A 218 2.11 2.49 1.31
N ASN A 219 1.37 1.45 0.93
CA ASN A 219 0.34 1.54 -0.10
C ASN A 219 -1.02 1.28 0.57
N GLY A 220 -1.81 2.34 0.76
CA GLY A 220 -3.12 2.25 1.41
C GLY A 220 -4.29 2.51 0.50
N ASN A 221 -5.49 2.17 0.98
CA ASN A 221 -6.70 2.27 0.18
C ASN A 221 -7.05 3.71 -0.23
N THR A 222 -6.78 4.70 0.63
CA THR A 222 -7.17 6.09 0.41
C THR A 222 -6.03 6.92 -0.18
N THR A 223 -4.84 6.87 0.41
CA THR A 223 -3.72 7.71 -0.05
C THR A 223 -2.84 7.06 -1.11
N HIS A 224 -3.12 5.80 -1.46
CA HIS A 224 -2.29 4.99 -2.35
C HIS A 224 -0.85 4.90 -1.84
N LEU A 225 0.15 4.87 -2.72
CA LEU A 225 1.56 4.93 -2.33
C LEU A 225 1.90 6.29 -1.72
N THR A 226 2.31 6.26 -0.46
CA THR A 226 2.86 7.38 0.29
C THR A 226 4.19 7.01 0.93
N ILE A 227 5.00 8.03 1.15
CA ILE A 227 6.35 7.93 1.71
C ILE A 227 6.38 8.82 2.95
N GLY A 228 7.05 8.34 3.99
CA GLY A 228 7.14 8.99 5.29
C GLY A 228 8.48 8.72 5.96
N ARG A 229 8.59 9.12 7.22
CA ARG A 229 9.81 8.97 8.03
C ARG A 229 9.48 8.41 9.41
N TYR A 230 10.39 7.60 9.94
CA TYR A 230 10.32 7.08 11.30
C TYR A 230 11.70 7.19 11.95
N ASN A 231 11.81 7.90 13.06
CA ASN A 231 13.07 8.22 13.74
C ASN A 231 13.19 7.59 15.14
N GLY A 232 12.44 6.51 15.41
CA GLY A 232 12.45 5.83 16.71
C GLY A 232 11.63 6.53 17.80
N LEU A 233 10.85 7.56 17.45
CA LEU A 233 9.95 8.20 18.40
C LEU A 233 8.64 7.43 18.52
N ASP A 234 8.31 7.07 19.75
CA ASP A 234 7.01 6.53 20.11
C ASP A 234 6.11 7.65 20.68
N ALA A 235 4.83 7.64 20.32
CA ALA A 235 3.82 8.50 20.92
C ALA A 235 3.19 7.83 22.12
N TYR A 236 3.06 8.59 23.20
CA TYR A 236 2.24 8.24 24.35
C TYR A 236 0.86 8.86 24.16
N ILE A 237 -0.11 8.04 23.74
CA ILE A 237 -1.48 8.49 23.51
C ILE A 237 -2.29 8.15 24.76
N CYS A 238 -2.99 9.14 25.30
CA CYS A 238 -3.94 8.94 26.38
C CYS A 238 -5.34 9.23 25.85
N ASN A 239 -6.24 8.24 25.89
CA ASN A 239 -7.62 8.49 25.51
C ASN A 239 -8.40 9.22 26.63
N GLU A 240 -9.62 9.66 26.32
CA GLU A 240 -10.50 10.37 27.26
C GLU A 240 -10.83 9.57 28.53
N PHE A 241 -10.61 8.25 28.51
CA PHE A 241 -10.80 7.34 29.65
C PHE A 241 -9.51 7.07 30.44
N GLY A 242 -8.43 7.82 30.17
CA GLY A 242 -7.15 7.68 30.85
C GLY A 242 -6.33 6.45 30.44
N ARG A 243 -6.75 5.71 29.41
CA ARG A 243 -5.98 4.56 28.91
C ARG A 243 -4.84 5.05 28.05
N LYS A 244 -3.64 4.54 28.36
CA LYS A 244 -2.40 4.86 27.65
C LYS A 244 -2.14 3.81 26.59
N SER A 245 -1.77 4.24 25.39
CA SER A 245 -1.11 3.40 24.40
C SER A 245 0.21 4.03 23.98
N ILE A 246 1.15 3.17 23.60
CA ILE A 246 2.41 3.56 22.97
C ILE A 246 2.26 3.21 21.49
N GLU A 247 2.68 4.09 20.58
CA GLU A 247 2.55 3.86 19.13
C GLU A 247 3.76 4.37 18.35
N ALA A 248 4.14 3.65 17.29
CA ALA A 248 5.18 4.12 16.39
C ALA A 248 4.69 5.34 15.60
N CYS A 249 5.44 6.45 15.66
CA CYS A 249 5.08 7.70 14.99
C CYS A 249 5.68 7.80 13.60
N ILE A 250 4.84 7.82 12.58
CA ILE A 250 5.28 8.02 11.21
C ILE A 250 4.93 9.43 10.77
N TYR A 251 5.97 10.17 10.41
CA TYR A 251 5.87 11.54 9.95
C TYR A 251 5.69 11.60 8.44
N ASN A 252 4.96 12.62 7.99
CA ASN A 252 4.82 12.95 6.58
C ASN A 252 6.20 13.26 5.99
N TRP A 253 6.45 12.83 4.74
CA TRP A 253 7.72 13.11 4.06
C TRP A 253 8.05 14.60 4.00
N ASN A 254 7.10 15.40 3.52
CA ASN A 254 7.16 16.86 3.58
C ASN A 254 5.75 17.45 3.39
N LYS A 255 5.62 18.76 3.60
CA LYS A 255 4.33 19.47 3.44
C LYS A 255 3.76 19.42 2.01
N ARG A 256 4.61 19.26 0.97
CA ARG A 256 4.18 19.27 -0.44
C ARG A 256 3.53 17.96 -0.86
N LEU A 257 4.00 16.82 -0.35
CA LEU A 257 3.46 15.50 -0.67
C LEU A 257 2.18 15.17 0.09
N GLY A 258 1.80 16.00 1.06
CA GLY A 258 0.59 15.81 1.86
C GLY A 258 0.76 14.76 2.96
N PRO A 259 -0.35 14.28 3.53
CA PRO A 259 -0.32 13.36 4.66
C PRO A 259 0.12 11.94 4.24
N PHE A 260 0.88 11.27 5.10
CA PHE A 260 1.29 9.88 4.91
C PHE A 260 0.09 8.92 4.90
N SER A 261 -0.88 9.16 5.78
CA SER A 261 -2.13 8.40 5.84
C SER A 261 -3.35 9.29 5.96
N ASN A 262 -4.51 8.75 5.57
CA ASN A 262 -5.82 9.36 5.74
C ASN A 262 -6.85 8.29 6.14
N TYR A 263 -8.06 8.73 6.49
CA TYR A 263 -9.17 7.84 6.82
C TYR A 263 -9.37 6.77 5.73
N GLY A 264 -9.43 5.50 6.16
CA GLY A 264 -9.51 4.34 5.27
C GLY A 264 -8.17 3.64 4.99
N ASP A 265 -7.06 4.16 5.48
CA ASP A 265 -5.74 3.53 5.35
C ASP A 265 -5.40 2.54 6.46
N SER A 266 -6.21 2.45 7.51
CA SER A 266 -5.98 1.50 8.60
C SER A 266 -5.84 0.06 8.09
N GLY A 267 -5.00 -0.72 8.76
CA GLY A 267 -4.59 -2.05 8.35
C GLY A 267 -3.51 -2.09 7.28
N SER A 268 -3.10 -0.95 6.70
CA SER A 268 -2.00 -0.92 5.74
C SER A 268 -0.66 -1.18 6.43
N LEU A 269 0.19 -1.96 5.77
CA LEU A 269 1.56 -2.21 6.20
C LEU A 269 2.45 -0.99 5.88
N VAL A 270 3.29 -0.64 6.85
CA VAL A 270 4.40 0.30 6.72
C VAL A 270 5.69 -0.49 6.64
N TRP A 271 6.54 -0.17 5.67
CA TRP A 271 7.76 -0.90 5.38
C TRP A 271 8.96 0.04 5.18
N THR A 272 10.18 -0.47 5.40
CA THR A 272 11.44 0.26 5.13
C THR A 272 11.91 0.06 3.69
N ARG A 273 12.85 0.87 3.22
CA ARG A 273 13.41 0.76 1.85
C ARG A 273 13.95 -0.64 1.50
N GLU A 274 14.42 -1.42 2.48
CA GLU A 274 14.86 -2.82 2.34
C GLU A 274 13.71 -3.82 2.19
N GLY A 275 12.47 -3.38 2.41
CA GLY A 275 11.30 -4.25 2.44
C GLY A 275 11.03 -4.89 3.79
N LYS A 276 11.60 -4.39 4.90
CA LYS A 276 11.27 -4.88 6.24
C LYS A 276 9.96 -4.29 6.73
N MET A 277 9.12 -5.11 7.35
CA MET A 277 7.90 -4.64 8.02
C MET A 277 8.25 -3.78 9.23
N LEU A 278 7.77 -2.53 9.27
CA LEU A 278 7.97 -1.62 10.40
C LEU A 278 6.76 -1.62 11.32
N GLY A 279 5.55 -1.50 10.77
CA GLY A 279 4.33 -1.45 11.57
C GLY A 279 3.06 -1.55 10.74
N MET A 280 1.93 -1.71 11.42
CA MET A 280 0.60 -1.72 10.82
C MET A 280 -0.16 -0.48 11.29
N ILE A 281 -0.64 0.33 10.34
CA ILE A 281 -1.40 1.55 10.66
C ILE A 281 -2.72 1.15 11.31
N HIS A 282 -3.07 1.74 12.45
CA HIS A 282 -4.41 1.56 13.05
C HIS A 282 -5.16 2.86 13.26
N SER A 283 -4.45 3.99 13.37
CA SER A 283 -5.04 5.30 13.55
C SER A 283 -4.11 6.42 13.07
N GLY A 284 -4.59 7.66 13.17
CA GLY A 284 -3.80 8.86 12.96
C GLY A 284 -4.42 10.01 13.73
N GLU A 285 -3.62 11.05 14.00
CA GLU A 285 -4.11 12.26 14.65
C GLU A 285 -4.49 13.31 13.61
N PRO A 286 -5.79 13.62 13.47
CA PRO A 286 -6.21 14.71 12.60
C PRO A 286 -5.86 16.05 13.26
N LYS A 287 -5.22 16.96 12.52
CA LYS A 287 -5.14 18.38 12.89
C LYS A 287 -5.66 19.21 11.72
N GLY A 288 -6.82 19.82 11.90
CA GLY A 288 -7.53 20.47 10.79
C GLY A 288 -7.94 19.45 9.72
N PHE A 289 -7.61 19.70 8.45
CA PHE A 289 -7.99 18.85 7.31
C PHE A 289 -6.95 17.78 6.94
N SER A 290 -5.88 17.59 7.73
CA SER A 290 -4.80 16.62 7.41
C SER A 290 -4.25 15.94 8.65
N ASN A 291 -3.80 14.69 8.52
CA ASN A 291 -3.05 13.99 9.57
C ASN A 291 -1.60 14.50 9.60
N HIS A 292 -1.12 14.93 10.77
CA HIS A 292 0.29 15.31 10.93
C HIS A 292 1.20 14.13 11.25
N VAL A 293 0.67 13.16 11.98
CA VAL A 293 1.38 11.94 12.39
C VAL A 293 0.44 10.76 12.17
N THR A 294 0.99 9.67 11.65
CA THR A 294 0.31 8.39 11.51
C THR A 294 0.79 7.45 12.59
N TYR A 295 -0.13 6.75 13.26
CA TYR A 295 0.19 5.81 14.32
C TYR A 295 0.12 4.38 13.81
N ALA A 296 1.18 3.62 14.09
CA ALA A 296 1.28 2.23 13.73
C ALA A 296 1.68 1.36 14.92
N THR A 297 1.10 0.17 14.99
CA THR A 297 1.53 -0.88 15.92
C THR A 297 2.80 -1.51 15.35
N PRO A 298 3.91 -1.61 16.12
CA PRO A 298 5.15 -2.21 15.63
C PRO A 298 4.97 -3.65 15.14
N ALA A 299 5.50 -3.95 13.96
CA ALA A 299 5.28 -5.23 13.31
C ALA A 299 5.94 -6.40 14.07
N TRP A 300 7.12 -6.19 14.66
CA TRP A 300 7.80 -7.23 15.46
C TRP A 300 6.94 -7.67 16.65
N TRP A 301 6.25 -6.71 17.28
CA TRP A 301 5.39 -6.97 18.43
C TRP A 301 4.11 -7.67 17.96
N LEU A 302 3.49 -7.14 16.90
CA LEU A 302 2.29 -7.73 16.33
C LEU A 302 2.49 -9.19 15.91
N ILE A 303 3.62 -9.52 15.26
CA ILE A 303 3.96 -10.88 14.89
C ILE A 303 4.07 -11.78 16.12
N LYS A 304 4.67 -11.31 17.23
CA LYS A 304 4.71 -12.05 18.50
C LYS A 304 3.31 -12.36 19.04
N GLN A 305 2.32 -11.50 18.82
CA GLN A 305 0.93 -11.74 19.24
C GLN A 305 0.19 -12.70 18.29
N ILE A 306 0.59 -12.77 17.01
CA ILE A 306 -0.04 -13.67 16.01
C ILE A 306 0.50 -15.09 16.12
N LEU A 307 1.80 -15.27 16.38
CA LEU A 307 2.45 -16.59 16.41
C LEU A 307 1.83 -17.60 17.39
N PRO A 308 1.35 -17.23 18.60
CA PRO A 308 0.62 -18.15 19.47
C PRO A 308 -0.63 -18.75 18.81
N GLN A 309 -1.30 -17.99 17.95
CA GLN A 309 -2.47 -18.47 17.21
C GLN A 309 -2.08 -19.25 15.94
N TYR A 310 -0.90 -18.97 15.37
CA TYR A 310 -0.38 -19.63 14.16
C TYR A 310 1.11 -19.95 14.31
N PRO A 311 1.47 -21.03 15.03
CA PRO A 311 2.87 -21.34 15.34
C PRO A 311 3.76 -21.58 14.12
N TYR A 312 3.15 -21.95 12.99
CA TYR A 312 3.84 -22.22 11.72
C TYR A 312 3.68 -21.09 10.69
N ALA A 313 3.23 -19.90 11.12
CA ALA A 313 3.08 -18.77 10.21
C ALA A 313 4.46 -18.33 9.68
N ASP A 314 4.57 -18.28 8.36
CA ASP A 314 5.74 -17.74 7.66
C ASP A 314 5.34 -16.44 6.94
N PHE A 315 5.83 -15.31 7.47
CA PHE A 315 5.60 -13.98 6.92
C PHE A 315 6.58 -13.61 5.79
N GLY A 316 7.54 -14.48 5.46
CA GLY A 316 8.49 -14.34 4.36
C GLY A 316 8.21 -15.28 3.19
N ARG A 317 7.12 -16.06 3.25
CA ARG A 317 6.82 -17.11 2.27
C ARG A 317 6.69 -16.55 0.85
N THR A 318 7.39 -17.18 -0.10
CA THR A 318 7.41 -16.78 -1.52
C THR A 318 6.63 -17.72 -2.43
N THR A 319 6.21 -18.88 -1.91
CA THR A 319 5.44 -19.92 -2.60
C THR A 319 4.17 -20.24 -1.81
N TRP A 320 3.13 -20.77 -2.46
CA TRP A 320 1.86 -21.07 -1.79
C TRP A 320 2.00 -22.16 -0.73
#